data_AF-A0A966WW22-F1
#
_entry.id   AF-A0A966WW22-F1
#
_cell.length_a   1.000
_cell.length_b   1.000
_cell.length_c   1.000
_cell.angle_alpha   90.00
_cell.angle_beta   90.00
_cell.angle_gamma   90.00
#
_symmetry.space_group_name_H-M   'P 1'
#
loop_
_entity.id
_entity.type
_entity.pdbx_description
1 polymer ?
#
loop_
_entity_poly.entity_id
_entity_poly.type
_entity_poly.pdbx_seq_one_letter_code
_entity_poly.pdbx_strand_id
1 'polypeptide(L)'
;MADPTGPGDLTPEEGPGGSDGRIIQADLRNEMSRSYLEYAMSVIVGRALPDARDGLKPVHRRILYAMYELGLTSDRPYRKCARVVGEVLGKYHPHGDTAVYDALVRMAQ
;
A
#
# COMPACT_ATOMS: atom_id res chain seq x y z
N MET A 1 -56.74 31.98 24.14
CA MET A 1 -55.37 32.53 24.05
C MET A 1 -54.77 31.91 22.80
N ALA A 2 -54.66 32.70 21.74
CA ALA A 2 -54.20 32.25 20.43
C ALA A 2 -52.68 32.12 20.41
N ASP A 3 -52.16 31.04 19.84
CA ASP A 3 -50.85 31.05 19.18
C ASP A 3 -51.09 30.87 17.67
N PRO A 4 -50.61 31.79 16.82
CA PRO A 4 -50.88 31.81 15.38
C PRO A 4 -49.77 31.11 14.56
N THR A 5 -50.17 30.56 13.39
CA THR A 5 -49.39 30.47 12.12
C THR A 5 -48.00 29.81 12.15
N GLY A 6 -47.68 28.74 11.41
CA GLY A 6 -48.30 28.01 10.31
C GLY A 6 -47.22 27.07 9.70
N PRO A 7 -47.60 26.11 8.83
CA PRO A 7 -46.68 25.18 8.17
C PRO A 7 -46.22 25.73 6.81
N GLY A 8 -44.96 25.50 6.44
CA GLY A 8 -44.38 25.82 5.13
C GLY A 8 -42.88 25.57 5.18
N ASP A 9 -42.17 25.12 4.16
CA ASP A 9 -42.48 24.72 2.80
C ASP A 9 -41.23 23.93 2.34
N LEU A 10 -41.39 23.09 1.33
CA LEU A 10 -40.29 22.43 0.62
C LEU A 10 -39.41 23.54 -0.01
N THR A 11 -38.08 23.46 -0.03
CA THR A 11 -37.30 22.81 -1.10
C THR A 11 -35.80 22.71 -0.74
N PRO A 12 -35.05 21.75 -1.32
CA PRO A 12 -33.60 21.83 -1.39
C PRO A 12 -33.20 22.86 -2.46
N GLU A 13 -32.45 23.88 -2.07
CA GLU A 13 -31.85 24.86 -2.99
C GLU A 13 -30.75 24.17 -3.81
N GLU A 14 -31.07 23.79 -5.06
CA GLU A 14 -30.08 23.48 -6.10
C GLU A 14 -29.41 24.79 -6.58
N GLY A 15 -28.13 24.97 -6.23
CA GLY A 15 -27.26 25.98 -6.84
C GLY A 15 -26.64 25.49 -8.16
N PRO A 16 -26.37 26.39 -9.13
CA PRO A 16 -26.20 26.05 -10.54
C PRO A 16 -24.82 25.44 -10.86
N GLY A 17 -24.81 24.53 -11.84
CA GLY A 17 -23.60 23.93 -12.39
C GLY A 17 -22.67 24.95 -13.03
N GLY A 18 -21.40 24.95 -12.59
CA GLY A 18 -20.26 25.50 -13.29
C GLY A 18 -19.23 24.38 -13.50
N SER A 19 -18.75 24.23 -14.72
CA SER A 19 -17.75 23.23 -15.11
C SER A 19 -16.37 23.58 -14.53
N ASP A 20 -16.15 23.23 -13.26
CA ASP A 20 -14.84 23.24 -12.60
C ASP A 20 -14.49 21.79 -12.23
N GLY A 21 -13.32 21.33 -12.66
CA GLY A 21 -12.94 19.91 -12.69
C GLY A 21 -13.31 19.15 -11.42
N ARG A 22 -14.36 18.33 -11.48
CA ARG A 22 -14.85 17.37 -10.46
C ARG A 22 -14.26 17.59 -9.05
N ILE A 23 -14.57 18.73 -8.43
CA ILE A 23 -14.09 19.05 -7.08
C ILE A 23 -14.96 18.28 -6.09
N ILE A 24 -14.38 17.26 -5.45
CA ILE A 24 -15.04 16.46 -4.42
C ILE A 24 -14.72 17.12 -3.08
N GLN A 25 -15.72 17.67 -2.40
CA GLN A 25 -15.55 18.13 -1.02
C GLN A 25 -15.44 16.92 -0.10
N ALA A 26 -14.33 16.81 0.64
CA ALA A 26 -14.09 15.77 1.63
C ALA A 26 -13.97 16.39 3.01
N ASP A 27 -14.67 15.84 4.00
CA ASP A 27 -14.54 16.25 5.39
C ASP A 27 -13.16 15.82 5.94
N LEU A 28 -12.41 16.78 6.50
CA LEU A 28 -11.04 16.57 6.93
C LEU A 28 -10.92 15.49 8.02
N ARG A 29 -11.85 15.46 8.98
CA ARG A 29 -11.82 14.51 10.09
C ARG A 29 -12.03 13.08 9.58
N ASN A 30 -13.01 12.90 8.70
CA ASN A 30 -13.30 11.61 8.10
C ASN A 30 -12.16 11.15 7.19
N GLU A 31 -11.61 12.04 6.35
CA GLU A 31 -10.52 11.71 5.44
C GLU A 31 -9.22 11.36 6.17
N MET A 32 -8.83 12.12 7.20
CA MET A 32 -7.67 11.80 8.02
C MET A 32 -7.79 10.43 8.69
N SER A 33 -8.94 10.14 9.30
CA SER A 33 -9.16 8.88 10.03
C SER A 33 -9.08 7.68 9.07
N ARG A 34 -9.70 7.82 7.89
CA ARG A 34 -9.70 6.80 6.85
C ARG A 34 -8.31 6.58 6.26
N SER A 35 -7.64 7.64 5.80
CA SER A 35 -6.29 7.57 5.23
C SER A 35 -5.28 6.98 6.22
N TYR A 36 -5.37 7.35 7.50
CA TYR A 36 -4.54 6.78 8.55
C TYR A 36 -4.77 5.27 8.71
N LEU A 37 -6.03 4.84 8.77
CA LEU A 37 -6.38 3.44 8.95
C LEU A 37 -5.96 2.59 7.73
N GLU A 38 -6.19 3.09 6.52
CA GLU A 38 -5.79 2.42 5.27
C GLU A 38 -4.27 2.23 5.21
N TYR A 39 -3.49 3.27 5.52
CA TYR A 39 -2.04 3.17 5.57
C TYR A 39 -1.58 2.22 6.68
N ALA A 40 -2.10 2.36 7.90
CA ALA A 40 -1.73 1.51 9.03
C ALA A 40 -1.98 0.03 8.73
N MET A 41 -3.16 -0.30 8.19
CA MET A 41 -3.49 -1.66 7.81
C MET A 41 -2.59 -2.19 6.69
N SER A 42 -2.29 -1.36 5.69
CA SER A 42 -1.35 -1.72 4.60
C SER A 42 0.05 -2.04 5.13
N VAL A 43 0.53 -1.31 6.14
CA VAL A 43 1.85 -1.54 6.75
C VAL A 43 1.86 -2.82 7.57
N ILE A 44 0.83 -3.05 8.40
CA ILE A 44 0.73 -4.23 9.27
C ILE A 44 0.75 -5.51 8.43
N VAL A 45 -0.12 -5.59 7.42
CA VAL A 45 -0.30 -6.81 6.61
C VAL A 45 0.74 -6.92 5.51
N GLY A 46 1.06 -5.81 4.85
CA GLY A 46 1.87 -5.80 3.63
C GLY A 46 3.37 -5.63 3.81
N ARG A 47 3.86 -5.36 5.04
CA ARG A 47 5.28 -5.05 5.26
C ARG A 47 5.83 -5.51 6.61
N ALA A 48 5.13 -5.22 7.70
CA ALA A 48 5.71 -5.27 9.04
C ALA A 48 5.72 -6.68 9.64
N LEU A 49 4.59 -7.39 9.57
CA LEU A 49 4.43 -8.72 10.17
C LEU A 49 4.77 -9.84 9.18
N PRO A 50 5.41 -10.93 9.65
CA PRO A 50 5.58 -12.13 8.86
C PRO A 50 4.26 -12.91 8.73
N ASP A 51 4.14 -13.71 7.68
CA ASP A 51 3.04 -14.67 7.56
C ASP A 51 3.28 -15.85 8.51
N ALA A 52 2.23 -16.33 9.18
CA ALA A 52 2.31 -17.44 10.14
C ALA A 52 2.70 -18.78 9.49
N ARG A 53 2.45 -18.95 8.18
CA ARG A 53 2.69 -20.22 7.48
C ARG A 53 4.15 -20.45 7.16
N ASP A 54 4.86 -19.41 6.73
CA ASP A 54 6.26 -19.47 6.29
C ASP A 54 7.21 -18.68 7.20
N GLY A 55 6.70 -17.84 8.10
CA GLY A 55 7.50 -16.96 8.95
C GLY A 55 8.20 -15.84 8.17
N LEU A 56 7.91 -15.65 6.89
CA LEU A 56 8.61 -14.73 6.02
C LEU A 56 7.84 -13.41 5.85
N LYS A 57 8.59 -12.31 5.85
CA LYS A 57 8.07 -11.02 5.39
C LYS A 57 7.94 -11.02 3.86
N PRO A 58 7.05 -10.19 3.28
CA PRO A 58 6.86 -10.13 1.83
C PRO A 58 8.15 -9.88 1.03
N VAL A 59 9.10 -9.11 1.57
CA VAL A 59 10.40 -8.86 0.91
C VAL A 59 11.26 -10.13 0.81
N HIS A 60 11.34 -10.94 1.87
CA HIS A 60 12.11 -12.18 1.88
C HIS A 60 11.54 -13.19 0.88
N ARG A 61 10.21 -13.32 0.85
CA ARG A 61 9.51 -14.23 -0.08
C ARG A 61 9.81 -13.88 -1.54
N ARG A 62 9.78 -12.59 -1.89
CA ARG A 62 10.08 -12.12 -3.25
C ARG A 62 11.53 -12.37 -3.64
N ILE A 63 12.47 -12.17 -2.72
CA ILE A 63 13.90 -12.45 -2.96
C ILE A 63 14.12 -13.93 -3.23
N LEU A 64 13.62 -14.82 -2.36
CA LEU A 64 13.78 -16.26 -2.52
C LEU A 64 13.12 -16.77 -3.80
N TYR A 65 11.93 -16.25 -4.12
CA TYR A 65 11.23 -16.61 -5.36
C TYR A 65 11.98 -16.15 -6.61
N ALA A 66 12.52 -14.92 -6.63
CA ALA A 66 13.35 -14.45 -7.74
C ALA A 66 14.65 -15.26 -7.88
N MET A 67 15.28 -15.63 -6.77
CA MET A 67 16.47 -16.51 -6.79
C MET A 67 16.13 -17.89 -7.35
N TYR A 68 14.94 -18.43 -7.03
CA TYR A 68 14.45 -19.67 -7.59
C TYR A 68 14.20 -19.56 -9.11
N GLU A 69 13.53 -18.50 -9.59
CA GLU A 69 13.33 -18.27 -11.04
C GLU A 69 14.66 -18.11 -11.81
N LEU A 70 15.65 -17.47 -11.20
CA LEU A 70 17.00 -17.35 -11.75
C LEU A 70 17.81 -18.66 -11.68
N GLY A 71 17.28 -19.69 -11.03
CA GLY A 71 17.97 -20.96 -10.84
C GLY A 71 19.18 -20.85 -9.92
N LEU A 72 19.18 -19.95 -8.93
CA LEU A 72 20.28 -19.79 -7.97
C LEU A 72 20.16 -20.79 -6.83
N THR A 73 20.34 -22.06 -7.17
CA THR A 73 20.38 -23.19 -6.23
C THR A 73 21.81 -23.39 -5.70
N SER A 74 21.94 -24.12 -4.59
CA SER A 74 23.21 -24.29 -3.86
C SER A 74 24.31 -25.01 -4.65
N ASP A 75 23.94 -25.76 -5.69
CA ASP A 75 24.84 -26.47 -6.61
C ASP A 75 25.45 -25.54 -7.67
N ARG A 76 24.90 -24.33 -7.86
CA ARG A 76 25.34 -23.42 -8.92
C ARG A 76 26.36 -22.37 -8.44
N PRO A 77 27.25 -21.89 -9.33
CA PRO A 77 28.21 -20.84 -8.98
C PRO A 77 27.54 -19.54 -8.54
N TYR A 78 28.22 -18.80 -7.66
CA TYR A 78 27.77 -17.50 -7.17
C TYR A 78 27.53 -16.49 -8.31
N ARG A 79 26.49 -15.67 -8.13
CA ARG A 79 26.16 -14.55 -9.02
C ARG A 79 26.17 -13.25 -8.24
N LYS A 80 26.37 -12.13 -8.94
CA LYS A 80 26.38 -10.79 -8.35
C LYS A 80 25.01 -10.49 -7.72
N CYS A 81 25.01 -9.98 -6.49
CA CYS A 81 23.81 -9.57 -5.77
C CYS A 81 22.95 -8.56 -6.55
N ALA A 82 23.59 -7.63 -7.27
CA ALA A 82 22.91 -6.66 -8.14
C ALA A 82 21.98 -7.30 -9.17
N ARG A 83 22.28 -8.51 -9.66
CA ARG A 83 21.41 -9.24 -10.59
C ARG A 83 20.12 -9.71 -9.91
N VAL A 84 20.22 -10.23 -8.69
CA VAL A 84 19.06 -10.68 -7.91
C VAL A 84 18.20 -9.48 -7.51
N VAL A 85 18.83 -8.41 -7.01
CA VAL A 85 18.12 -7.17 -6.65
C VAL A 85 17.39 -6.59 -7.85
N GLY A 86 18.05 -6.48 -9.02
CA GLY A 86 17.44 -5.98 -10.24
C GLY A 86 16.22 -6.80 -10.69
N GLU A 87 16.30 -8.13 -10.60
CA GLU A 87 15.19 -9.03 -10.94
C GLU A 87 13.98 -8.83 -10.00
N VAL A 88 14.25 -8.73 -8.69
CA VAL A 88 13.20 -8.51 -7.68
C VAL A 88 12.50 -7.17 -7.91
N LEU A 89 13.24 -6.11 -8.22
CA LEU A 89 12.67 -4.79 -8.49
C LEU A 89 11.85 -4.77 -9.78
N GLY A 90 12.35 -5.41 -10.83
CA GLY A 90 11.68 -5.42 -12.13
C GLY A 90 10.34 -6.17 -12.13
N LYS A 91 10.23 -7.24 -11.34
CA LYS A 91 9.05 -8.13 -11.39
C LYS A 91 8.16 -8.10 -10.14
N TYR A 92 8.71 -7.93 -8.94
CA TYR A 92 8.00 -8.27 -7.70
C TYR A 92 7.96 -7.16 -6.64
N HIS A 93 8.88 -6.19 -6.68
CA HIS A 93 9.02 -5.20 -5.61
C HIS A 93 9.20 -3.79 -6.19
N PRO A 94 8.11 -3.01 -6.38
CA PRO A 94 8.16 -1.67 -6.97
C PRO A 94 8.58 -0.59 -5.95
N HIS A 95 9.56 -0.88 -5.11
CA HIS A 95 10.10 0.04 -4.10
C HIS A 95 11.63 0.07 -4.19
N GLY A 96 12.29 0.87 -3.35
CA GLY A 96 13.74 1.06 -3.42
C GLY A 96 14.56 -0.23 -3.36
N ASP A 97 15.66 -0.23 -4.11
CA ASP A 97 16.67 -1.29 -4.15
C ASP A 97 17.31 -1.58 -2.79
N THR A 98 17.50 -0.54 -2.00
CA THR A 98 18.15 -0.58 -0.68
C THR A 98 17.42 -1.53 0.26
N ALA A 99 16.08 -1.50 0.29
CA ALA A 99 15.30 -2.38 1.17
C ALA A 99 15.46 -3.87 0.80
N VAL A 100 15.61 -4.16 -0.49
CA VAL A 100 15.83 -5.52 -1.00
C VAL A 100 17.25 -5.97 -0.70
N TYR A 101 18.24 -5.11 -0.93
CA TYR A 101 19.64 -5.41 -0.65
C TYR A 101 19.90 -5.62 0.84
N ASP A 102 19.39 -4.75 1.71
CA ASP A 102 19.54 -4.88 3.16
C ASP A 102 18.89 -6.16 3.68
N ALA A 103 17.72 -6.54 3.15
CA ALA A 103 17.06 -7.79 3.48
C ALA A 103 17.88 -9.00 3.02
N LEU A 104 18.44 -8.96 1.80
CA LEU A 104 19.32 -10.01 1.28
C LEU A 104 20.55 -10.20 2.16
N VAL A 105 21.22 -9.10 2.54
CA VAL A 105 22.41 -9.14 3.40
C VAL A 105 22.06 -9.71 4.78
N ARG A 106 20.95 -9.28 5.40
CA ARG A 106 20.51 -9.80 6.70
C ARG A 106 20.14 -11.28 6.70
N MET A 107 19.65 -11.81 5.58
CA MET A 107 19.36 -13.25 5.46
C MET A 107 20.63 -14.10 5.31
N ALA A 108 21.77 -13.49 4.97
CA ALA A 108 23.04 -14.18 4.75
C ALA A 108 24.01 -14.07 5.94
N GLN A 109 23.70 -13.23 6.94
CA GLN A 109 24.46 -13.09 8.20
C GLN A 109 24.10 -14.21 9.18
#